data_AF-A0A1J3GE26-F1
#
_entry.id   AF-A0A1J3GE26-F1
#
_cell.length_a   1.000
_cell.length_b   1.000
_cell.length_c   1.000
_cell.angle_alpha   90.00
_cell.angle_beta   90.00
_cell.angle_gamma   90.00
#
_symmetry.space_group_name_H-M   'P 1'
#
loop_
_entity.id
_entity.type
_entity.pdbx_description
1 polymer ?
#
loop_
_entity_poly.entity_id
_entity_poly.type
_entity_poly.pdbx_seq_one_letter_code
_entity_poly.pdbx_strand_id
1 'polypeptide(L)' 'HAFIIGDESHPMKAEVDKTLNQLIYRLIGIGYVAETNFVLQDLEGEQMEDSLRHHSEKLALAFGLMTLPSEKVIRIR' A
#
# COMPACT_ATOMS: atom_id res chain seq x y z
N HIS A 1 8.96 -13.03 -4.46
CA HIS A 1 9.09 -12.00 -3.40
C HIS A 1 7.84 -12.10 -2.53
N ALA A 2 7.95 -12.03 -1.20
CA ALA A 2 6.81 -12.15 -0.28
C ALA A 2 6.77 -10.93 0.64
N PHE A 3 5.64 -10.23 0.66
CA PHE A 3 5.38 -9.15 1.60
C PHE A 3 4.65 -9.73 2.80
N ILE A 4 5.33 -9.77 3.94
CA ILE A 4 4.75 -10.21 5.22
C ILE A 4 4.55 -8.96 6.08
N ILE A 5 3.38 -8.85 6.70
CA ILE A 5 3.06 -7.74 7.59
C ILE A 5 4.07 -7.72 8.74
N GLY A 6 4.72 -6.58 8.97
CA GLY A 6 5.74 -6.42 10.01
C GLY A 6 7.14 -6.90 9.64
N ASP A 7 7.34 -7.44 8.43
CA ASP A 7 8.68 -7.77 7.93
C ASP A 7 9.39 -6.49 7.46
N GLU A 8 10.58 -6.23 7.98
CA GLU A 8 11.43 -5.09 7.62
C GLU A 8 12.65 -5.51 6.81
N SER A 9 12.81 -6.81 6.57
CA SER A 9 13.99 -7.36 5.88
C SER A 9 14.04 -7.02 4.39
N HIS A 10 12.94 -6.52 3.83
CA HIS A 10 12.91 -6.14 2.42
C HIS A 10 13.78 -4.91 2.16
N PRO A 11 14.83 -5.00 1.31
CA PRO A 11 15.76 -3.90 1.07
C PRO A 11 15.10 -2.65 0.48
N MET A 12 14.07 -2.83 -0.37
CA MET A 12 13.28 -1.74 -0.95
C MET A 12 12.03 -1.32 -0.14
N LYS A 13 11.90 -1.72 1.13
CA LYS A 13 10.68 -1.44 1.92
C LYS A 13 10.34 0.06 1.91
N ALA A 14 11.34 0.91 2.16
CA ALA A 14 11.16 2.36 2.19
C ALA A 14 10.66 2.93 0.85
N GLU A 15 11.18 2.46 -0.28
CA GLU A 15 10.70 2.91 -1.59
C GLU A 15 9.30 2.38 -1.93
N VAL A 16 8.98 1.15 -1.51
CA VAL A 16 7.65 0.57 -1.66
C VAL A 16 6.62 1.38 -0.86
N ASP A 17 6.92 1.69 0.40
CA ASP A 17 6.04 2.48 1.26
C ASP A 17 5.84 3.89 0.69
N LYS A 18 6.92 4.54 0.24
CA LYS A 18 6.84 5.85 -0.41
C LYS A 18 5.98 5.83 -1.66
N THR A 19 6.13 4.80 -2.50
CA THR A 19 5.34 4.66 -3.74
C THR A 19 3.88 4.41 -3.44
N LEU A 20 3.59 3.55 -2.45
CA LEU A 20 2.23 3.29 -1.99
C LEU A 20 1.56 4.57 -1.49
N ASN A 21 2.28 5.40 -0.73
CA ASN A 21 1.78 6.68 -0.24
C ASN A 21 1.44 7.63 -1.38
N GLN A 22 2.34 7.77 -2.34
CA GLN A 22 2.10 8.60 -3.52
C GLN A 22 0.89 8.12 -4.32
N LEU A 23 0.70 6.81 -4.45
CA LEU A 23 -0.46 6.23 -5.12
C LEU A 23 -1.76 6.56 -4.36
N ILE A 24 -1.78 6.37 -3.05
CA ILE A 24 -2.94 6.69 -2.20
C ILE A 24 -3.29 8.17 -2.28
N TYR A 25 -2.32 9.08 -2.17
CA TYR A 25 -2.56 10.52 -2.31
C TYR A 25 -3.16 10.89 -3.68
N ARG A 26 -2.66 10.28 -4.77
CA ARG A 26 -3.23 10.49 -6.11
C ARG A 26 -4.65 9.96 -6.22
N LEU A 27 -4.91 8.78 -5.68
CA LEU A 27 -6.25 8.16 -5.67
C LEU A 27 -7.24 9.04 -4.90
N ILE A 28 -6.88 9.52 -3.71
CA ILE A 28 -7.72 10.45 -2.93
C ILE A 28 -7.98 11.74 -3.72
N GLY A 29 -6.95 12.28 -4.38
CA GLY A 29 -7.09 13.48 -5.23
C GLY A 29 -8.06 13.33 -6.40
N ILE A 30 -8.33 12.11 -6.87
CA ILE A 30 -9.35 11.82 -7.90
C ILE A 30 -10.68 11.32 -7.33
N GLY A 31 -10.86 11.39 -6.01
CA GLY A 31 -12.12 11.05 -5.34
C GLY A 31 -12.23 9.60 -4.86
N TYR A 32 -11.12 8.85 -4.80
CA TYR A 32 -11.11 7.54 -4.13
C TYR A 32 -11.36 7.72 -2.63
N VAL A 33 -12.42 7.10 -2.13
CA VAL A 33 -12.71 6.99 -0.71
C VAL A 33 -12.28 5.59 -0.28
N ALA A 34 -11.26 5.51 0.58
CA ALA A 34 -10.85 4.23 1.12
C ALA A 34 -11.99 3.61 1.93
N GLU A 35 -12.30 2.34 1.68
CA GLU A 35 -13.31 1.62 2.45
C GLU A 35 -12.73 1.33 3.85
N THR A 36 -13.03 2.21 4.79
CA THR A 36 -12.51 2.21 6.16
C THR A 36 -13.41 1.44 7.14
N ASN A 37 -14.42 0.73 6.62
CA ASN A 37 -15.47 0.06 7.38
C ASN A 37 -14.98 -1.00 8.40
N PHE A 38 -13.72 -1.44 8.34
CA PHE A 38 -13.11 -2.37 9.30
C PHE A 38 -12.20 -1.72 10.36
N VAL A 39 -11.90 -0.42 10.25
CA VAL A 39 -10.86 0.26 11.06
C VAL A 39 -11.38 1.55 11.73
N LEU A 40 -12.67 1.86 11.58
CA LEU A 40 -13.30 3.05 12.14
C LEU A 40 -13.80 2.86 13.58
N GLN A 41 -12.90 2.54 14.51
CA GLN A 41 -13.11 2.93 15.91
C GLN A 41 -11.85 3.62 16.44
N ASP A 42 -11.95 4.95 16.52
CA ASP A 42 -11.14 5.87 17.33
C ASP A 42 -9.65 6.01 17.02
N LEU A 43 -9.27 6.31 15.76
CA LEU A 43 -7.90 6.74 15.48
C LEU A 43 -7.89 7.94 14.52
N GLU A 44 -7.95 9.14 15.10
CA GLU A 44 -7.72 10.40 14.39
C GLU A 44 -6.28 10.47 13.83
N GLY A 45 -6.19 10.88 12.56
CA GLY A 45 -5.03 11.57 12.00
C GLY A 45 -3.89 10.69 11.50
N GLU A 46 -3.26 9.89 12.36
CA GLU A 46 -1.95 9.28 12.05
C GLU A 46 -2.00 7.75 11.93
N GLN A 47 -2.82 7.05 12.71
CA GLN A 47 -2.83 5.57 12.71
C GLN A 47 -3.78 4.95 11.67
N MET A 48 -4.62 5.77 11.03
CA MET A 48 -5.43 5.34 9.89
C MET A 48 -4.55 5.07 8.66
N GLU A 49 -3.41 5.79 8.54
CA GLU A 49 -2.43 5.54 7.49
C GLU A 49 -1.80 4.15 7.67
N ASP A 50 -1.41 3.76 8.88
CA ASP A 50 -0.68 2.50 9.12
C ASP A 50 -1.51 1.24 8.90
N SER A 51 -2.75 1.18 9.41
CA SER A 51 -3.56 -0.04 9.24
C SER A 51 -3.96 -0.28 7.78
N LEU A 52 -4.20 0.79 7.00
CA LEU A 52 -4.49 0.67 5.58
C LEU A 52 -3.24 0.45 4.72
N ARG A 53 -2.04 0.87 5.15
CA ARG A 53 -0.79 0.73 4.39
C ARG A 53 -0.22 -0.67 4.41
N HIS A 54 -0.38 -1.39 5.51
CA HIS A 54 0.35 -2.64 5.74
C HIS A 54 -0.34 -3.91 5.23
N HIS A 55 -1.41 -3.80 4.44
CA HIS A 55 -1.91 -4.98 3.74
C HIS A 55 -0.85 -5.45 2.73
N SER A 56 -0.42 -6.70 2.86
CA SER A 56 0.58 -7.34 1.99
C SER A 56 0.24 -7.22 0.51
N GLU A 57 -1.06 -7.18 0.18
CA GLU A 57 -1.58 -6.96 -1.17
C GLU A 57 -1.22 -5.58 -1.74
N LYS A 58 -1.34 -4.52 -0.92
CA LYS A 58 -1.02 -3.15 -1.35
C LYS A 58 0.47 -2.95 -1.52
N LEU A 59 1.27 -3.55 -0.64
CA LEU A 59 2.73 -3.60 -0.78
C LEU A 59 3.13 -4.37 -2.05
N ALA A 60 2.51 -5.52 -2.32
CA ALA A 60 2.74 -6.30 -3.53
C ALA A 60 2.38 -5.52 -4.80
N LEU A 61 1.28 -4.76 -4.78
CA LEU A 61 0.89 -3.90 -5.89
C LEU A 61 1.92 -2.78 -6.13
N ALA A 62 2.29 -2.03 -5.09
CA ALA A 62 3.25 -0.94 -5.19
C ALA A 62 4.61 -1.44 -5.71
N PHE A 63 5.12 -2.53 -5.15
CA PHE A 63 6.35 -3.16 -5.62
C PHE A 63 6.24 -3.65 -7.07
N GLY A 64 5.12 -4.28 -7.44
CA GLY A 64 4.87 -4.73 -8.81
C GLY A 64 4.90 -3.56 -9.79
N LEU A 65 4.27 -2.43 -9.47
CA LEU A 65 4.28 -1.22 -10.29
C LEU A 65 5.67 -0.58 -10.42
N MET A 66 6.51 -0.70 -9.40
CA MET A 66 7.88 -0.19 -9.43
C MET A 66 8.84 -1.06 -10.25
N THR A 67 8.67 -2.38 -10.19
CA THR A 67 9.67 -3.33 -10.68
C THR A 67 9.32 -3.98 -12.01
N LEU A 68 8.04 -4.00 -12.39
CA LEU A 68 7.59 -4.64 -13.61
C LEU A 68 7.40 -3.61 -14.74
N PRO A 69 7.72 -3.97 -16.00
CA PRO A 69 7.35 -3.17 -17.16
C PRO A 69 5.83 -2.97 -17.24
N SER A 70 5.41 -1.87 -17.86
CA SER A 70 4.02 -1.39 -17.96
C SER A 70 3.03 -2.37 -18.61
N GLU A 71 3.52 -3.45 -19.23
CA GLU A 71 2.73 -4.45 -19.97
C GLU A 71 2.61 -5.79 -19.22
N LYS A 72 3.14 -5.88 -18.00
CA LYS A 72 3.09 -7.11 -17.19
C LYS A 72 1.88 -7.11 -16.28
N VAL A 73 1.18 -8.24 -16.26
CA VAL A 73 0.06 -8.49 -15.35
C VAL A 73 0.58 -8.75 -13.93
N ILE A 74 0.08 -7.98 -12.97
CA ILE A 74 0.28 -8.23 -11.53
C ILE A 74 -0.87 -9.12 -11.05
N ARG A 75 -0.54 -10.26 -10.46
CA ARG A 75 -1.54 -11.15 -9.84
C ARG A 75 -1.30 -11.21 -8.33
N ILE A 76 -2.27 -10.69 -7.59
CA ILE A 76 -2.36 -10.79 -6.14
C ILE A 76 -3.28 -11.98 -5.83
N ARG A 77 -2.93 -12.82 -4.85
CA ARG A 77 -3.68 -14.02 -4.47
C ARG A 77 -3.98 -14.00 -2.99
#